data_AF-A0A357KV32-F1
#
_entry.id   AF-A0A357KV32-F1
#
_cell.length_a   1.000
_cell.length_b   1.000
_cell.length_c   1.000
_cell.angle_alpha   90.00
_cell.angle_beta   90.00
_cell.angle_gamma   90.00
#
_symmetry.space_group_name_H-M   'P 1'
#
loop_
_entity.id
_entity.type
_entity.pdbx_description
1 polymer ?
#
loop_
_entity_poly.entity_id
_entity_poly.type
_entity_poly.pdbx_seq_one_letter_code
_entity_poly.pdbx_strand_id
1 'polypeptide(L)'
;MSTPVLRFLPDTDLSTGPFGLLGLAPAPTDGPALEAAMRRQLARLARHPLGRSTEADEVRLALHVAAAQLSDPRVQEELLLDLVTLRAPPRAPAPRSAAPARPAAPTSPRIAHPAAAFEHAALAVLVHSGGWNRNAQRRLAALAHAHQADAETVRRAVIRIASQRRAPATVVTGPAVVQERPPPIPRRRPWRWVAPAVLAVTTLGSAGLCVALWQVLRGPGDPPARAPADAAAVHENDAGVATRSLSEAAIPHQQVAVEPEVRVADAPAMVGAAPERSDAVERWADAVRAELSSPASVDPWNALRSADRLARLNAQGSAMTAGLDAIDESHAMDLAGPGAIAGPDRALLAATTAPARAPDGRIAERFLLARRSPGEAIDTLRRMMAPTHALGPADCDALASAALSGASVELRTAARRFISAQTENPVMLHALLEALPGVGARDEASVLIGELTGRRVPRPSSPGWMAEARGALLARLSELLGAESRERIDRVAASLQKSWTRQAGEAAAPAPSATGSDADPAAR
;
A
#
# COMPACT_ATOMS: atom_id res chain seq x y z
N MET A 1 -13.66 9.58 32.16
CA MET A 1 -12.29 10.12 32.07
C MET A 1 -12.34 11.28 31.11
N SER A 2 -12.06 12.50 31.56
CA SER A 2 -12.03 13.69 30.69
C SER A 2 -10.88 13.51 29.69
N THR A 3 -11.13 13.80 28.42
CA THR A 3 -10.08 13.75 27.39
C THR A 3 -9.00 14.78 27.73
N PRO A 4 -7.70 14.49 27.47
CA PRO A 4 -6.61 15.43 27.74
C PRO A 4 -6.90 16.82 27.15
N VAL A 5 -7.52 16.89 25.97
CA VAL A 5 -7.92 18.14 25.31
C VAL A 5 -8.77 19.04 26.20
N LEU A 6 -9.79 18.53 26.88
CA LEU A 6 -10.66 19.35 27.74
C LEU A 6 -9.94 19.86 28.99
N ARG A 7 -8.85 19.21 29.40
CA ARG A 7 -7.99 19.67 30.51
C ARG A 7 -7.19 20.92 30.13
N PHE A 8 -6.64 20.94 28.91
CA PHE A 8 -5.82 22.07 28.43
C PHE A 8 -6.65 23.18 27.77
N LEU A 9 -7.77 22.82 27.14
CA LEU A 9 -8.64 23.69 26.37
C LEU A 9 -10.11 23.52 26.81
N PRO A 10 -10.51 24.02 27.99
CA PRO A 10 -11.84 23.79 28.56
C PRO A 10 -13.02 24.35 27.75
N ASP A 11 -12.81 25.38 26.94
CA ASP A 11 -13.88 26.06 26.18
C ASP A 11 -14.09 25.47 24.76
N THR A 12 -13.42 24.35 24.48
CA THR A 12 -13.41 23.73 23.16
C THR A 12 -14.63 22.82 22.98
N ASP A 13 -15.49 23.15 22.01
CA ASP A 13 -16.65 22.32 21.65
C ASP A 13 -16.24 21.13 20.78
N LEU A 14 -15.79 20.05 21.42
CA LEU A 14 -15.38 18.82 20.73
C LEU A 14 -16.50 18.15 19.90
N SER A 15 -17.76 18.54 20.08
CA SER A 15 -18.87 18.00 19.28
C SER A 15 -18.82 18.44 17.81
N THR A 16 -18.10 19.53 17.52
CA THR A 16 -17.90 20.05 16.16
C THR A 16 -16.61 19.56 15.50
N GLY A 17 -15.93 18.59 16.12
CA GLY A 17 -14.74 17.95 15.55
C GLY A 17 -13.55 18.93 15.39
N PRO A 18 -12.85 18.92 14.24
CA PRO A 18 -11.69 19.78 14.00
C PRO A 18 -11.96 21.28 14.16
N PHE A 19 -13.17 21.74 13.80
CA PHE A 19 -13.57 23.15 13.97
C PHE A 19 -13.57 23.54 15.45
N GLY A 20 -14.21 22.72 16.27
CA GLY A 20 -14.28 22.90 17.72
C GLY A 20 -12.90 22.91 18.35
N LEU A 21 -12.02 22.00 17.93
CA LEU A 21 -10.64 21.89 18.42
C LEU A 21 -9.85 23.19 18.22
N LEU A 22 -10.03 23.85 17.08
CA LEU A 22 -9.41 25.14 16.78
C LEU A 22 -10.17 26.35 17.33
N GLY A 23 -11.37 26.15 17.89
CA GLY A 23 -12.26 27.23 18.34
C GLY A 23 -12.83 28.04 17.17
N LEU A 24 -13.09 27.38 16.05
CA LEU A 24 -13.73 27.93 14.86
C LEU A 24 -15.20 27.53 14.80
N ALA A 25 -16.03 28.38 14.22
CA ALA A 25 -17.39 28.00 13.87
C ALA A 25 -17.37 26.99 12.69
N PRO A 26 -18.35 26.06 12.60
CA PRO A 26 -18.43 25.10 11.49
C PRO A 26 -18.90 25.81 10.21
N ALA A 27 -17.98 26.52 9.57
CA ALA A 27 -18.18 27.22 8.30
C ALA A 27 -16.90 27.11 7.45
N PRO A 28 -16.98 27.29 6.12
CA PRO A 28 -15.80 27.39 5.28
C PRO A 28 -14.83 28.42 5.85
N THR A 29 -13.61 28.00 6.13
CA THR A 29 -12.57 28.82 6.76
C THR A 29 -11.43 29.02 5.77
N ASP A 30 -11.00 30.27 5.60
CA ASP A 30 -9.84 30.61 4.78
C ASP A 30 -8.50 30.31 5.49
N GLY A 31 -7.42 30.24 4.73
CA GLY A 31 -6.08 29.95 5.24
C GLY A 31 -5.64 30.89 6.38
N PRO A 32 -5.78 32.22 6.23
CA PRO A 32 -5.39 33.18 7.27
C PRO A 32 -6.18 33.03 8.58
N ALA A 33 -7.51 32.83 8.52
CA ALA A 33 -8.30 32.64 9.74
C ALA A 33 -7.97 31.30 10.43
N LEU A 34 -7.74 30.24 9.64
CA LEU A 34 -7.31 28.93 10.13
C LEU A 34 -5.97 29.03 10.87
N GLU A 35 -4.98 29.68 10.27
CA GLU A 35 -3.66 29.85 10.87
C GLU A 35 -3.73 30.69 12.16
N ALA A 36 -4.49 31.79 12.14
CA ALA A 36 -4.70 32.62 13.31
C ALA A 36 -5.37 31.82 14.45
N ALA A 37 -6.34 30.95 14.14
CA ALA A 37 -6.98 30.09 15.13
C ALA A 37 -6.00 29.06 15.72
N MET A 38 -5.21 28.39 14.88
CA MET A 38 -4.19 27.45 15.33
C MET A 38 -3.15 28.13 16.26
N ARG A 39 -2.62 29.29 15.86
CA ARG A 39 -1.66 30.06 16.69
C ARG A 39 -2.26 30.44 18.05
N ARG A 40 -3.54 30.85 18.10
CA ARG A 40 -4.23 31.16 19.36
C ARG A 40 -4.32 29.95 20.28
N GLN A 41 -4.70 28.77 19.77
CA GLN A 41 -4.78 27.55 20.60
C GLN A 41 -3.42 27.09 21.10
N LEU A 42 -2.38 27.15 20.24
CA LEU A 42 -1.01 26.83 20.64
C LEU A 42 -0.49 27.79 21.73
N ALA A 43 -0.77 29.09 21.60
CA ALA A 43 -0.40 30.07 22.62
C ALA A 43 -1.13 29.82 23.95
N ARG A 44 -2.41 29.42 23.91
CA ARG A 44 -3.18 29.04 25.10
C ARG A 44 -2.60 27.79 25.77
N LEU A 45 -2.30 26.76 24.98
CA LEU A 45 -1.65 25.54 25.47
C LEU A 45 -0.28 25.83 26.12
N ALA A 46 0.51 26.72 25.52
CA ALA A 46 1.83 27.10 26.04
C ALA A 46 1.76 27.86 27.38
N ARG A 47 0.67 28.60 27.66
CA ARG A 47 0.45 29.29 28.94
C ARG A 47 -0.07 28.38 30.05
N HIS A 48 -0.51 27.16 29.72
CA HIS A 48 -1.03 26.23 30.71
C HIS A 48 0.09 25.73 31.64
N PRO A 49 -0.14 25.55 32.96
CA PRO A 49 0.91 25.09 33.90
C PRO A 49 1.57 23.76 33.50
N LEU A 50 0.83 22.91 32.81
CA LEU A 50 1.30 21.62 32.28
C LEU A 50 1.66 21.66 30.79
N GLY A 51 1.83 22.84 30.17
CA GLY A 51 2.01 22.98 28.71
C GLY A 51 3.26 22.33 28.10
N ARG A 52 4.16 21.81 28.95
CA ARG A 52 5.36 21.04 28.59
C ARG A 52 5.27 19.54 28.93
N SER A 53 4.11 19.05 29.36
CA SER A 53 3.92 17.62 29.63
C SER A 53 3.69 16.83 28.34
N THR A 54 3.87 15.51 28.40
CA THR A 54 3.56 14.59 27.28
C THR A 54 2.09 14.70 26.85
N GLU A 55 1.16 14.87 27.79
CA GLU A 55 -0.26 15.11 27.46
C GLU A 55 -0.45 16.40 26.65
N ALA A 56 0.33 17.45 26.91
CA ALA A 56 0.28 18.69 26.13
C ALA A 56 0.82 18.48 24.70
N ASP A 57 1.83 17.61 24.52
CA ASP A 57 2.34 17.25 23.20
C ASP A 57 1.30 16.51 22.36
N GLU A 58 0.50 15.64 22.97
CA GLU A 58 -0.64 15.00 22.30
C GLU A 58 -1.67 16.02 21.82
N VAL A 59 -1.99 17.03 22.65
CA VAL A 59 -2.90 18.12 22.26
C VAL A 59 -2.29 18.97 21.13
N ARG A 60 -0.98 19.24 21.19
CA ARG A 60 -0.25 19.98 20.15
C ARG A 60 -0.31 19.24 18.81
N LEU A 61 -0.13 17.91 18.81
CA LEU A 61 -0.27 17.07 17.62
C LEU A 61 -1.72 17.10 17.09
N ALA A 62 -2.72 16.98 17.97
CA ALA A 62 -4.12 17.03 17.58
C ALA A 62 -4.49 18.36 16.91
N LEU A 63 -3.98 19.49 17.42
CA LEU A 63 -4.18 20.82 16.82
C LEU A 63 -3.60 20.91 15.40
N HIS A 64 -2.41 20.36 15.17
CA HIS A 64 -1.79 20.33 13.83
C HIS A 64 -2.55 19.43 12.86
N VAL A 65 -3.02 18.27 13.32
CA VAL A 65 -3.84 17.36 12.49
C VAL A 65 -5.16 18.03 12.09
N ALA A 66 -5.84 18.70 13.04
CA ALA A 66 -7.07 19.44 12.74
C ALA A 66 -6.82 20.59 11.75
N ALA A 67 -5.72 21.33 11.89
CA ALA A 67 -5.35 22.37 10.93
C ALA A 67 -5.08 21.80 9.53
N ALA A 68 -4.36 20.67 9.43
CA ALA A 68 -4.11 20.02 8.16
C ALA A 68 -5.40 19.53 7.49
N GLN A 69 -6.34 18.95 8.25
CA GLN A 69 -7.65 18.55 7.73
C GLN A 69 -8.45 19.74 7.21
N LEU A 70 -8.48 20.85 7.94
CA LEU A 70 -9.23 22.04 7.56
C LEU A 70 -8.57 22.88 6.45
N SER A 71 -7.29 22.63 6.15
CA SER A 71 -6.60 23.25 5.01
C SER A 71 -6.96 22.65 3.65
N ASP A 72 -7.53 21.44 3.61
CA ASP A 72 -8.03 20.82 2.38
C ASP A 72 -9.52 21.21 2.18
N PRO A 73 -9.87 21.95 1.10
CA PRO A 73 -11.25 22.36 0.85
C PRO A 73 -12.25 21.20 0.73
N ARG A 74 -11.83 20.04 0.22
CA ARG A 74 -12.72 18.88 0.02
C ARG A 74 -13.04 18.21 1.35
N VAL A 75 -12.03 18.05 2.19
CA VAL A 75 -12.20 17.50 3.55
C VAL A 75 -13.04 18.47 4.38
N GLN A 76 -12.84 19.77 4.22
CA GLN A 76 -13.65 20.79 4.88
C GLN A 76 -15.13 20.69 4.47
N GLU A 77 -15.43 20.55 3.17
CA GLU A 77 -16.79 20.38 2.67
C GLU A 77 -17.46 19.10 3.22
N GLU A 78 -16.75 17.98 3.22
CA GLU A 78 -17.22 16.71 3.77
C GLU A 78 -17.53 16.82 5.28
N LEU A 79 -16.62 17.39 6.06
CA LEU A 79 -16.82 17.61 7.50
C LEU A 79 -18.02 18.51 7.79
N LEU A 80 -18.27 19.53 6.96
CA LEU A 80 -19.44 20.40 7.09
C LEU A 80 -20.74 19.64 6.78
N LEU A 81 -20.76 18.80 5.73
CA LEU A 81 -21.90 17.96 5.41
C LEU A 81 -22.21 16.97 6.55
N ASP A 82 -21.18 16.35 7.13
CA ASP A 82 -21.34 15.46 8.28
C ASP A 82 -21.92 16.19 9.50
N LEU A 83 -21.46 17.40 9.78
CA LEU A 83 -22.00 18.20 10.88
C LEU A 83 -23.47 18.61 10.65
N VAL A 84 -23.85 18.90 9.40
CA VAL A 84 -25.25 19.20 9.04
C VAL A 84 -26.12 17.97 9.21
N THR A 85 -25.65 16.80 8.77
CA THR A 85 -26.42 15.54 8.90
C THR A 85 -26.58 15.12 10.36
N LEU A 86 -25.56 15.31 11.20
CA LEU A 86 -25.61 15.00 12.63
C LEU A 86 -26.47 15.98 13.45
N ARG A 87 -26.52 17.27 13.05
CA ARG A 87 -27.34 18.29 13.74
C ARG A 87 -28.78 18.36 13.27
N ALA A 88 -29.15 17.67 12.18
CA ALA A 88 -30.54 17.60 11.75
C ALA A 88 -31.39 17.09 12.91
N PRO A 89 -32.35 17.89 13.46
CA PRO A 89 -33.19 17.42 14.53
C PRO A 89 -33.89 16.13 14.08
N PRO A 90 -34.00 15.12 14.94
CA PRO A 90 -34.66 13.87 14.57
C PRO A 90 -36.02 14.23 14.01
N ARG A 91 -36.20 13.97 12.71
CA ARG A 91 -37.39 14.38 11.97
C ARG A 91 -38.59 13.84 12.75
N ALA A 92 -39.38 14.74 13.33
CA ALA A 92 -40.54 14.34 14.12
C ALA A 92 -41.35 13.36 13.27
N PRO A 93 -41.70 12.17 13.80
CA PRO A 93 -42.43 11.18 13.02
C PRO A 93 -43.67 11.86 12.46
N ALA A 94 -43.79 11.88 11.12
CA ALA A 94 -44.92 12.53 10.46
C ALA A 94 -46.22 12.06 11.13
N PRO A 95 -47.17 12.97 11.44
CA PRO A 95 -48.41 12.61 12.09
C PRO A 95 -49.05 11.48 11.28
N ARG A 96 -49.16 10.30 11.89
CA ARG A 96 -49.82 9.14 11.30
C ARG A 96 -51.26 9.55 11.04
N SER A 97 -51.57 9.86 9.78
CA SER A 97 -52.93 10.12 9.34
C SER A 97 -53.77 8.89 9.69
N ALA A 98 -54.75 9.10 10.58
CA ALA A 98 -55.65 8.07 11.06
C ALA A 98 -56.45 7.51 9.87
N ALA A 99 -56.29 6.22 9.60
CA ALA A 99 -57.13 5.45 8.68
C ALA A 99 -57.29 4.02 9.22
N PRO A 100 -58.43 3.36 8.93
CA PRO A 100 -59.13 2.51 9.89
C PRO A 100 -58.60 1.08 9.99
N ALA A 101 -58.90 0.48 11.15
CA ALA A 101 -58.48 -0.83 11.59
C ALA A 101 -58.73 -1.96 10.58
N ARG A 102 -57.70 -2.76 10.31
CA ARG A 102 -57.80 -4.09 9.69
C ARG A 102 -56.66 -5.00 10.21
N PRO A 103 -56.87 -6.33 10.39
CA PRO A 103 -56.21 -7.12 11.43
C PRO A 103 -54.91 -7.81 10.99
N ALA A 104 -54.05 -7.98 12.00
CA ALA A 104 -52.95 -8.93 12.24
C ALA A 104 -52.13 -9.54 11.06
N ALA A 105 -50.80 -9.35 11.22
CA ALA A 105 -49.61 -10.00 10.59
C ALA A 105 -49.11 -9.41 9.26
N PRO A 106 -47.78 -9.44 8.95
CA PRO A 106 -46.65 -10.08 9.63
C PRO A 106 -45.58 -9.11 10.18
N THR A 107 -44.71 -9.63 11.04
CA THR A 107 -43.56 -8.95 11.67
C THR A 107 -42.61 -8.36 10.62
N SER A 108 -42.60 -7.03 10.46
CA SER A 108 -41.63 -6.35 9.59
C SER A 108 -40.18 -6.60 10.06
N PRO A 109 -39.21 -6.73 9.13
CA PRO A 109 -37.81 -6.88 9.48
C PRO A 109 -37.32 -5.63 10.23
N ARG A 110 -36.91 -5.83 11.48
CA ARG A 110 -36.33 -4.82 12.34
C ARG A 110 -35.08 -4.26 11.65
N ILE A 111 -35.13 -3.02 11.17
CA ILE A 111 -33.98 -2.30 10.61
C ILE A 111 -32.87 -2.34 11.67
N ALA A 112 -31.81 -3.09 11.40
CA ALA A 112 -30.71 -3.25 12.33
C ALA A 112 -29.99 -1.92 12.50
N HIS A 113 -29.84 -1.46 13.75
CA HIS A 113 -29.05 -0.26 14.05
C HIS A 113 -27.63 -0.42 13.45
N PRO A 114 -27.05 0.63 12.82
CA PRO A 114 -25.71 0.57 12.23
C PRO A 114 -24.64 0.11 13.23
N ALA A 115 -24.79 0.47 14.51
CA ALA A 115 -23.93 -0.02 15.59
C ALA A 115 -23.97 -1.56 15.77
N ALA A 116 -25.14 -2.19 15.57
CA ALA A 116 -25.28 -3.64 15.65
C ALA A 116 -24.62 -4.35 14.46
N ALA A 117 -24.62 -3.72 13.28
CA ALA A 117 -23.92 -4.25 12.10
C ALA A 117 -22.39 -4.24 12.32
N PHE A 118 -21.86 -3.12 12.83
CA PHE A 118 -20.44 -3.00 13.18
C PHE A 118 -20.04 -4.01 14.27
N GLU A 119 -20.81 -4.13 15.36
CA GLU A 119 -20.54 -5.07 16.45
C GLU A 119 -20.42 -6.51 15.96
N HIS A 120 -21.31 -6.92 15.06
CA HIS A 120 -21.31 -8.28 14.53
C HIS A 120 -20.09 -8.54 13.62
N ALA A 121 -19.69 -7.55 12.83
CA ALA A 121 -18.48 -7.62 12.02
C ALA A 121 -17.19 -7.58 12.87
N ALA A 122 -17.17 -6.77 13.93
CA ALA A 122 -16.05 -6.69 14.87
C ALA A 122 -15.82 -8.01 15.61
N LEU A 123 -16.91 -8.68 16.03
CA LEU A 123 -16.85 -10.02 16.62
C LEU A 123 -16.26 -11.04 15.62
N ALA A 124 -16.67 -10.98 14.35
CA ALA A 124 -16.16 -11.87 13.32
C ALA A 124 -14.65 -11.66 13.09
N VAL A 125 -14.17 -10.41 13.07
CA VAL A 125 -12.74 -10.09 12.97
C VAL A 125 -11.94 -10.69 14.13
N LEU A 126 -12.45 -10.57 15.35
CA LEU A 126 -11.79 -11.11 16.54
C LEU A 126 -11.74 -12.64 16.54
N VAL A 127 -12.82 -13.31 16.15
CA VAL A 127 -12.84 -14.77 16.06
C VAL A 127 -11.86 -15.27 14.99
N HIS A 128 -11.84 -14.64 13.82
CA HIS A 128 -10.95 -15.06 12.72
C HIS A 128 -9.47 -14.79 12.96
N SER A 129 -9.18 -13.74 13.72
CA SER A 129 -7.79 -13.39 14.03
C SER A 129 -7.22 -14.24 15.17
N GLY A 130 -8.02 -15.14 15.77
CA GLY A 130 -7.59 -15.93 16.93
C GLY A 130 -7.61 -15.13 18.24
N GLY A 131 -8.45 -14.10 18.34
CA GLY A 131 -8.59 -13.24 19.51
C GLY A 131 -8.06 -11.82 19.30
N TRP A 132 -7.73 -11.15 20.40
CA TRP A 132 -7.25 -9.77 20.41
C TRP A 132 -5.73 -9.73 20.14
N ASN A 133 -5.32 -9.42 18.90
CA ASN A 133 -3.92 -9.26 18.50
C ASN A 133 -3.74 -8.11 17.50
N ARG A 134 -2.50 -7.81 17.08
CA ARG A 134 -2.21 -6.70 16.14
C ARG A 134 -2.94 -6.83 14.81
N ASN A 135 -3.16 -8.04 14.31
CA ASN A 135 -3.91 -8.26 13.07
C ASN A 135 -5.39 -7.93 13.28
N ALA A 136 -5.98 -8.39 14.39
CA ALA A 136 -7.34 -8.04 14.77
C ALA A 136 -7.52 -6.53 14.93
N GLN A 137 -6.54 -5.83 15.53
CA GLN A 137 -6.57 -4.37 15.68
C GLN A 137 -6.54 -3.64 14.34
N ARG A 138 -5.62 -4.01 13.43
CA ARG A 138 -5.55 -3.44 12.07
C ARG A 138 -6.87 -3.66 11.32
N ARG A 139 -7.41 -4.87 11.37
CA ARG A 139 -8.69 -5.20 10.72
C ARG A 139 -9.89 -4.49 11.36
N LEU A 140 -9.91 -4.32 12.68
CA LEU A 140 -10.94 -3.54 13.36
C LEU A 140 -10.86 -2.06 13.01
N ALA A 141 -9.66 -1.50 12.81
CA ALA A 141 -9.49 -0.12 12.36
C ALA A 141 -10.00 0.09 10.93
N ALA A 142 -9.66 -0.81 10.01
CA ALA A 142 -10.19 -0.79 8.63
C ALA A 142 -11.73 -0.95 8.61
N LEU A 143 -12.26 -1.87 9.43
CA LEU A 143 -13.69 -2.07 9.57
C LEU A 143 -14.39 -0.85 10.17
N ALA A 144 -13.77 -0.17 11.14
CA ALA A 144 -14.30 1.05 11.73
C ALA A 144 -14.39 2.17 10.68
N HIS A 145 -13.35 2.33 9.88
CA HIS A 145 -13.34 3.29 8.77
C HIS A 145 -14.44 2.97 7.74
N ALA A 146 -14.58 1.71 7.32
CA ALA A 146 -15.59 1.30 6.35
C ALA A 146 -17.04 1.54 6.84
N HIS A 147 -17.28 1.37 8.14
CA HIS A 147 -18.59 1.62 8.74
C HIS A 147 -18.79 3.06 9.25
N GLN A 148 -17.82 3.96 9.01
CA GLN A 148 -17.79 5.31 9.60
C GLN A 148 -18.03 5.27 11.12
N ALA A 149 -17.55 4.22 11.77
CA ALA A 149 -17.71 4.02 13.20
C ALA A 149 -16.68 4.87 13.95
N ASP A 150 -17.18 5.83 14.75
CA ASP A 150 -16.34 6.63 15.62
C ASP A 150 -15.62 5.78 16.69
N ALA A 151 -14.57 6.33 17.29
CA ALA A 151 -13.79 5.63 18.31
C ALA A 151 -14.64 5.13 19.49
N GLU A 152 -15.72 5.84 19.83
CA GLU A 152 -16.63 5.47 20.91
C GLU A 152 -17.53 4.28 20.54
N THR A 153 -17.95 4.16 19.29
CA THR A 153 -18.67 3.00 18.75
C THR A 153 -17.77 1.78 18.71
N VAL A 154 -16.52 1.95 18.27
CA VAL A 154 -15.51 0.88 18.33
C VAL A 154 -15.28 0.42 19.77
N ARG A 155 -15.08 1.37 20.69
CA ARG A 155 -14.86 1.07 22.11
C ARG A 155 -16.05 0.35 22.74
N ARG A 156 -17.28 0.83 22.51
CA ARG A 156 -18.51 0.20 23.02
C ARG A 156 -18.68 -1.21 22.48
N ALA A 157 -18.45 -1.42 21.19
CA ALA A 157 -18.52 -2.73 20.56
C ALA A 157 -17.53 -3.71 21.19
N VAL A 158 -16.27 -3.30 21.35
CA VAL A 158 -15.22 -4.13 21.95
C VAL A 158 -15.51 -4.45 23.41
N ILE A 159 -15.96 -3.46 24.21
CA ILE A 159 -16.37 -3.67 25.61
C ILE A 159 -17.52 -4.67 25.69
N ARG A 160 -18.54 -4.55 24.83
CA ARG A 160 -19.70 -5.44 24.81
C ARG A 160 -19.32 -6.87 24.43
N ILE A 161 -18.44 -7.03 23.44
CA ILE A 161 -17.90 -8.35 23.04
C ILE A 161 -17.10 -8.97 24.19
N ALA A 162 -16.27 -8.17 24.87
CA ALA A 162 -15.47 -8.64 25.99
C ALA A 162 -16.33 -9.01 27.22
N SER A 163 -17.39 -8.26 27.50
CA SER A 163 -18.29 -8.54 28.63
C SER A 163 -19.18 -9.76 28.39
N GLN A 164 -19.62 -10.00 27.15
CA GLN A 164 -20.38 -11.20 26.77
C GLN A 164 -19.60 -12.50 27.02
N ARG A 165 -18.26 -12.49 26.93
CA ARG A 165 -17.43 -13.66 27.25
C ARG A 165 -17.22 -13.90 28.74
N ARG A 166 -17.45 -12.88 29.59
CA ARG A 166 -17.29 -12.98 31.05
C ARG A 166 -18.57 -13.40 31.77
N ALA A 167 -19.71 -13.45 31.10
CA ALA A 167 -20.92 -13.97 31.70
C ALA A 167 -20.68 -15.44 32.07
N PRO A 168 -20.71 -15.81 33.37
CA PRO A 168 -20.62 -17.22 33.77
C PRO A 168 -21.75 -17.94 33.03
N ALA A 169 -21.43 -19.05 32.38
CA ALA A 169 -22.44 -19.86 31.71
C ALA A 169 -23.52 -20.17 32.75
N THR A 170 -24.65 -19.46 32.67
CA THR A 170 -25.81 -19.76 33.48
C THR A 170 -26.17 -21.17 33.06
N VAL A 171 -25.88 -22.12 33.95
CA VAL A 171 -26.31 -23.50 33.78
C VAL A 171 -27.82 -23.42 33.73
N VAL A 172 -28.37 -23.44 32.52
CA VAL A 172 -29.80 -23.54 32.29
C VAL A 172 -30.15 -24.95 32.73
N THR A 173 -30.54 -25.09 34.00
CA THR A 173 -31.26 -26.24 34.53
C THR A 173 -32.62 -26.28 33.86
N GLY A 174 -32.65 -26.79 32.62
CA GLY A 174 -33.89 -27.20 31.98
C GLY A 174 -34.47 -28.41 32.71
N PRO A 175 -35.81 -28.59 32.72
CA PRO A 175 -36.44 -29.77 33.28
C PRO A 175 -35.90 -31.02 32.60
N ALA A 176 -35.58 -32.03 33.39
CA ALA A 176 -35.00 -33.29 32.98
C ALA A 176 -35.86 -33.96 31.89
N VAL A 177 -35.48 -33.76 30.63
CA VAL A 177 -35.87 -34.66 29.54
C VAL A 177 -35.06 -35.92 29.78
N VAL A 178 -35.77 -36.99 30.16
CA VAL A 178 -35.24 -38.35 30.20
C VAL A 178 -34.72 -38.68 28.79
N GLN A 179 -33.43 -38.49 28.59
CA GLN A 179 -32.73 -38.95 27.40
C GLN A 179 -32.60 -40.47 27.53
N GLU A 180 -33.43 -41.19 26.76
CA GLU A 180 -33.25 -42.61 26.55
C GLU A 180 -31.82 -42.87 26.04
N ARG A 181 -31.09 -43.71 26.77
CA ARG A 181 -29.77 -44.20 26.39
C ARG A 181 -29.84 -44.82 25.00
N PRO A 182 -29.10 -44.32 23.98
CA PRO A 182 -28.95 -45.05 22.75
C PRO A 182 -28.26 -46.40 23.01
N PRO A 183 -28.68 -47.49 22.36
CA PRO A 183 -28.11 -48.82 22.55
C PRO A 183 -26.62 -48.84 22.13
N PRO A 184 -25.81 -49.72 22.75
CA PRO A 184 -24.37 -49.79 22.48
C PRO A 184 -24.11 -50.14 21.02
N ILE A 185 -23.42 -49.24 20.32
CA ILE A 185 -22.91 -49.47 18.98
C ILE A 185 -21.91 -50.64 19.05
N PRO A 186 -22.08 -51.72 18.26
CA PRO A 186 -21.15 -52.84 18.27
C PRO A 186 -19.78 -52.38 17.76
N ARG A 187 -18.77 -52.55 18.61
CA ARG A 187 -17.35 -52.33 18.30
C ARG A 187 -16.97 -53.13 17.05
N ARG A 188 -16.82 -52.44 15.91
CA ARG A 188 -16.25 -53.02 14.70
C ARG A 188 -14.81 -53.47 14.96
N ARG A 189 -14.56 -54.74 14.64
CA ARG A 189 -13.28 -55.46 14.77
C ARG A 189 -12.13 -54.68 14.11
N PRO A 190 -10.91 -54.72 14.68
CA PRO A 190 -9.79 -53.94 14.18
C PRO A 190 -9.29 -54.45 12.84
N TRP A 191 -9.06 -53.49 11.96
CA TRP A 191 -8.57 -53.51 10.58
C TRP A 191 -7.10 -54.02 10.44
N ARG A 192 -6.67 -54.97 11.28
CA ARG A 192 -5.27 -55.40 11.40
C ARG A 192 -4.75 -56.27 10.24
N TRP A 193 -5.60 -56.73 9.33
CA TRP A 193 -5.21 -57.65 8.26
C TRP A 193 -5.22 -57.06 6.84
N VAL A 194 -5.80 -55.87 6.61
CA VAL A 194 -5.89 -55.30 5.25
C VAL A 194 -4.68 -54.44 4.91
N ALA A 195 -4.04 -53.80 5.90
CA ALA A 195 -2.84 -52.98 5.69
C ALA A 195 -1.63 -53.74 5.09
N PRO A 196 -1.28 -54.97 5.53
CA PRO A 196 -0.14 -55.68 4.93
C PRO A 196 -0.43 -56.19 3.51
N ALA A 197 -1.68 -56.52 3.19
CA ALA A 197 -2.05 -57.00 1.86
C ALA A 197 -1.97 -55.92 0.78
N VAL A 198 -2.37 -54.68 1.10
CA VAL A 198 -2.30 -53.55 0.15
C VAL A 198 -0.86 -53.09 -0.07
N LEU A 199 0.00 -53.20 0.95
CA LEU A 199 1.43 -52.88 0.82
C LEU A 199 2.18 -53.91 -0.04
N ALA A 200 1.82 -55.19 0.03
CA ALA A 200 2.44 -56.25 -0.77
C ALA A 200 2.09 -56.17 -2.26
N VAL A 201 0.85 -55.76 -2.60
CA VAL A 201 0.42 -55.62 -4.00
C VAL A 201 1.07 -54.41 -4.68
N THR A 202 1.35 -53.34 -3.92
CA THR A 202 1.97 -52.12 -4.47
C THR A 202 3.48 -52.24 -4.66
N THR A 203 4.19 -53.01 -3.82
CA THR A 203 5.64 -53.25 -3.99
C THR A 203 5.94 -54.21 -5.14
N LEU A 204 5.08 -55.21 -5.38
CA LEU A 204 5.24 -56.12 -6.54
C LEU A 204 4.96 -55.43 -7.87
N GLY A 205 3.97 -54.53 -7.94
CA GLY A 205 3.66 -53.78 -9.16
C GLY A 205 4.75 -52.76 -9.55
N SER A 206 5.41 -52.14 -8.57
CA SER A 206 6.47 -51.15 -8.84
C SER A 206 7.79 -51.78 -9.30
N ALA A 207 8.14 -52.96 -8.78
CA ALA A 207 9.32 -53.70 -9.24
C ALA A 207 9.16 -54.17 -10.70
N GLY A 208 7.98 -54.64 -11.10
CA GLY A 208 7.70 -55.03 -12.49
C GLY A 208 7.80 -53.86 -13.47
N LEU A 209 7.32 -52.68 -13.07
CA LEU A 209 7.36 -51.47 -13.90
C LEU A 209 8.80 -50.98 -14.13
N CYS A 210 9.66 -51.04 -13.11
CA CYS A 210 11.07 -50.64 -13.24
C CYS A 210 11.86 -51.56 -14.19
N VAL A 211 11.59 -52.88 -14.17
CA VAL A 211 12.24 -53.84 -15.07
C VAL A 211 11.78 -53.63 -16.51
N ALA A 212 10.49 -53.40 -16.75
CA ALA A 212 9.96 -53.10 -18.07
C ALA A 212 10.53 -51.78 -18.64
N LEU A 213 10.61 -50.74 -17.81
CA LEU A 213 11.17 -49.44 -18.21
C LEU A 213 12.67 -49.54 -18.52
N TRP A 214 13.41 -50.35 -17.76
CA TRP A 214 14.83 -50.59 -18.00
C TRP A 214 15.10 -51.35 -19.31
N GLN A 215 14.23 -52.30 -19.69
CA GLN A 215 14.35 -52.99 -20.98
C GLN A 215 14.00 -52.10 -22.18
N VAL A 216 13.08 -51.16 -22.04
CA VAL A 216 12.74 -50.21 -23.12
C VAL A 216 13.84 -49.15 -23.31
N LEU A 217 14.58 -48.80 -22.25
CA LEU A 217 15.67 -47.82 -22.31
C LEU A 217 17.00 -48.39 -22.86
N ARG A 218 17.16 -49.71 -22.90
CA ARG A 218 18.25 -50.37 -23.65
C ARG A 218 17.80 -50.61 -25.10
N GLY A 219 17.84 -49.56 -25.91
CA GLY A 219 17.66 -49.68 -27.36
C GLY A 219 18.67 -50.68 -27.98
N PRO A 220 18.33 -51.27 -29.14
CA PRO A 220 19.18 -52.25 -29.82
C PRO A 220 20.49 -51.60 -30.25
N GLY A 221 21.61 -52.23 -29.88
CA GLY A 221 22.95 -51.67 -30.03
C GLY A 221 23.42 -51.57 -31.48
N ASP A 222 24.11 -50.48 -31.78
CA ASP A 222 24.95 -50.35 -32.96
C ASP A 222 26.32 -51.02 -32.75
N PRO A 223 26.92 -51.62 -33.80
CA PRO A 223 28.19 -52.33 -33.73
C PRO A 223 29.42 -51.40 -33.64
N PRO A 224 30.57 -51.88 -33.13
CA PRO A 224 31.74 -51.03 -32.87
C PRO A 224 32.49 -50.66 -34.15
N ALA A 225 32.76 -49.37 -34.31
CA ALA A 225 33.62 -48.81 -35.35
C ALA A 225 35.11 -49.01 -35.00
N ARG A 226 35.89 -49.32 -36.05
CA ARG A 226 37.34 -49.55 -36.05
C ARG A 226 38.14 -48.32 -35.65
N ALA A 227 39.24 -48.59 -34.96
CA ALA A 227 40.35 -47.67 -34.70
C ALA A 227 41.06 -47.21 -35.99
N PRO A 228 41.82 -46.12 -35.89
CA PRO A 228 43.19 -46.16 -36.36
C PRO A 228 44.20 -45.74 -35.28
N ALA A 229 45.28 -46.52 -35.21
CA ALA A 229 46.55 -46.14 -34.64
C ALA A 229 47.29 -45.18 -35.57
N ASP A 230 47.97 -44.17 -35.02
CA ASP A 230 49.43 -44.00 -35.12
C ASP A 230 49.89 -42.55 -34.88
N ALA A 231 51.13 -42.47 -34.38
CA ALA A 231 52.04 -41.33 -34.17
C ALA A 231 51.79 -40.50 -32.88
N ALA A 232 52.57 -40.69 -31.80
CA ALA A 232 53.98 -40.28 -31.61
C ALA A 232 54.15 -38.74 -31.71
N ALA A 233 54.81 -37.99 -30.84
CA ALA A 233 55.50 -38.19 -29.58
C ALA A 233 55.87 -36.76 -29.07
N VAL A 234 56.31 -36.65 -27.81
CA VAL A 234 57.27 -35.63 -27.31
C VAL A 234 56.75 -34.18 -27.14
N HIS A 235 56.47 -33.74 -25.91
CA HIS A 235 57.47 -33.13 -25.02
C HIS A 235 56.88 -32.78 -23.64
N GLU A 236 57.49 -33.40 -22.64
CA GLU A 236 57.50 -33.04 -21.23
C GLU A 236 58.21 -31.68 -21.05
N ASN A 237 57.62 -30.76 -20.29
CA ASN A 237 58.39 -29.92 -19.38
C ASN A 237 57.54 -29.36 -18.24
N ASP A 238 58.01 -29.72 -17.06
CA ASP A 238 57.57 -29.37 -15.72
C ASP A 238 58.45 -28.20 -15.21
N ALA A 239 57.84 -27.24 -14.52
CA ALA A 239 58.42 -26.27 -13.57
C ALA A 239 57.38 -25.15 -13.36
N GLY A 240 56.84 -24.89 -12.17
CA GLY A 240 57.46 -24.97 -10.87
C GLY A 240 57.74 -23.55 -10.36
N VAL A 241 56.93 -23.10 -9.39
CA VAL A 241 57.24 -22.12 -8.35
C VAL A 241 57.33 -20.63 -8.76
N ALA A 242 56.37 -19.84 -8.30
CA ALA A 242 56.63 -18.63 -7.47
C ALA A 242 55.32 -17.99 -7.00
N THR A 243 54.89 -18.33 -5.79
CA THR A 243 54.06 -17.46 -4.96
C THR A 243 54.88 -16.22 -4.58
N ARG A 244 54.49 -15.04 -5.08
CA ARG A 244 55.04 -13.76 -4.61
C ARG A 244 53.93 -12.81 -4.19
N SER A 245 53.85 -12.68 -2.87
CA SER A 245 53.20 -11.60 -2.13
C SER A 245 53.91 -10.28 -2.45
N LEU A 246 53.16 -9.30 -2.97
CA LEU A 246 53.46 -7.86 -2.95
C LEU A 246 52.08 -7.17 -2.81
N SER A 247 51.75 -6.70 -1.61
CA SER A 247 52.10 -5.36 -1.10
C SER A 247 51.21 -4.28 -1.71
N GLU A 248 50.14 -3.98 -0.97
CA GLU A 248 49.92 -2.64 -0.40
C GLU A 248 50.22 -1.47 -1.33
N ALA A 249 49.41 -1.31 -2.37
CA ALA A 249 49.24 -0.03 -3.05
C ALA A 249 48.03 0.68 -2.41
N ALA A 250 48.34 1.64 -1.53
CA ALA A 250 47.41 2.62 -1.01
C ALA A 250 46.67 3.31 -2.17
N ILE A 251 45.37 3.04 -2.28
CA ILE A 251 44.46 3.82 -3.11
C ILE A 251 44.11 5.07 -2.29
N PRO A 252 44.52 6.29 -2.71
CA PRO A 252 44.05 7.48 -2.04
C PRO A 252 42.53 7.58 -2.24
N HIS A 253 41.78 7.58 -1.14
CA HIS A 253 40.41 8.09 -1.10
C HIS A 253 40.46 9.59 -1.42
N GLN A 254 40.62 9.93 -2.70
CA GLN A 254 40.41 11.28 -3.18
C GLN A 254 38.89 11.49 -3.17
N GLN A 255 38.40 12.06 -2.08
CA GLN A 255 37.11 12.74 -2.04
C GLN A 255 37.17 13.86 -3.10
N VAL A 256 36.77 13.54 -4.33
CA VAL A 256 36.44 14.57 -5.30
C VAL A 256 35.13 15.16 -4.82
N ALA A 257 35.24 16.20 -3.99
CA ALA A 257 34.18 17.18 -3.82
C ALA A 257 33.97 17.84 -5.18
N VAL A 258 33.10 17.26 -6.01
CA VAL A 258 32.50 17.99 -7.11
C VAL A 258 31.51 18.94 -6.45
N GLU A 259 31.99 20.12 -6.07
CA GLU A 259 31.07 21.25 -5.89
C GLU A 259 30.49 21.55 -7.27
N PRO A 260 29.18 21.41 -7.50
CA PRO A 260 28.58 21.90 -8.71
C PRO A 260 28.61 23.43 -8.59
N GLU A 261 29.59 24.07 -9.24
CA GLU A 261 29.61 25.51 -9.43
C GLU A 261 28.49 25.88 -10.42
N VAL A 262 27.24 25.85 -9.93
CA VAL A 262 26.08 26.37 -10.65
C VAL A 262 26.18 27.89 -10.56
N ARG A 263 26.70 28.54 -11.62
CA ARG A 263 26.64 29.99 -11.77
C ARG A 263 25.18 30.43 -11.90
N VAL A 264 24.56 30.80 -10.79
CA VAL A 264 23.24 31.48 -10.73
C VAL A 264 23.39 33.01 -10.59
N ALA A 265 24.62 33.55 -10.71
CA ALA A 265 24.95 34.87 -10.16
C ALA A 265 24.54 36.11 -11.00
N ASP A 266 24.20 36.00 -12.28
CA ASP A 266 24.14 37.20 -13.16
C ASP A 266 22.74 37.56 -13.74
N ALA A 267 21.65 37.00 -13.21
CA ALA A 267 20.31 37.18 -13.81
C ALA A 267 19.54 38.51 -13.54
N PRO A 268 19.80 39.35 -12.50
CA PRO A 268 18.80 40.37 -12.14
C PRO A 268 18.90 41.73 -12.87
N ALA A 269 19.79 41.93 -13.85
CA ALA A 269 20.06 43.28 -14.37
C ALA A 269 19.29 43.72 -15.63
N MET A 270 18.42 42.89 -16.24
CA MET A 270 17.92 43.14 -17.60
C MET A 270 16.44 42.77 -17.83
N VAL A 271 15.50 43.30 -17.05
CA VAL A 271 14.05 43.12 -17.31
C VAL A 271 13.31 44.46 -17.31
N GLY A 272 12.95 44.94 -18.50
CA GLY A 272 12.06 46.09 -18.73
C GLY A 272 10.58 45.71 -18.61
N ALA A 273 9.77 46.68 -18.17
CA ALA A 273 8.44 46.53 -17.59
C ALA A 273 7.35 45.99 -18.55
N ALA A 274 6.90 44.76 -18.29
CA ALA A 274 5.53 44.30 -18.56
C ALA A 274 5.03 43.59 -17.27
N PRO A 275 3.90 43.99 -16.68
CA PRO A 275 3.49 43.52 -15.35
C PRO A 275 3.26 42.00 -15.28
N GLU A 276 2.72 41.38 -16.33
CA GLU A 276 2.46 39.93 -16.37
C GLU A 276 3.75 39.08 -16.41
N ARG A 277 4.85 39.62 -16.96
CA ARG A 277 6.16 38.95 -16.90
C ARG A 277 6.75 38.96 -15.49
N SER A 278 6.37 39.92 -14.65
CA SER A 278 6.87 40.02 -13.28
C SER A 278 6.39 38.83 -12.42
N ASP A 279 5.11 38.48 -12.51
CA ASP A 279 4.51 37.42 -11.67
C ASP A 279 5.01 36.01 -12.03
N ALA A 280 5.27 35.74 -13.31
CA ALA A 280 5.83 34.45 -13.74
C ALA A 280 7.28 34.27 -13.28
N VAL A 281 8.08 35.34 -13.35
CA VAL A 281 9.47 35.36 -12.88
C VAL A 281 9.54 35.21 -11.36
N GLU A 282 8.66 35.89 -10.62
CA GLU A 282 8.60 35.79 -9.17
C GLU A 282 8.19 34.38 -8.71
N ARG A 283 7.18 33.77 -9.34
CA ARG A 283 6.79 32.36 -9.08
C ARG A 283 7.93 31.37 -9.38
N TRP A 284 8.64 31.56 -10.48
CA TRP A 284 9.80 30.74 -10.82
C TRP A 284 10.94 30.90 -9.80
N ALA A 285 11.25 32.15 -9.41
CA ALA A 285 12.29 32.44 -8.43
C ALA A 285 11.98 31.83 -7.05
N ASP A 286 10.72 31.87 -6.62
CA ASP A 286 10.27 31.24 -5.38
C ASP A 286 10.37 29.72 -5.43
N ALA A 287 10.05 29.09 -6.57
CA ALA A 287 10.20 27.65 -6.76
C ALA A 287 11.68 27.21 -6.69
N VAL A 288 12.59 27.98 -7.32
CA VAL A 288 14.04 27.76 -7.23
C VAL A 288 14.52 27.91 -5.79
N ARG A 289 14.09 28.96 -5.10
CA ARG A 289 14.48 29.22 -3.70
C ARG A 289 13.98 28.12 -2.77
N ALA A 290 12.75 27.63 -2.96
CA ALA A 290 12.19 26.55 -2.17
C ALA A 290 12.95 25.23 -2.36
N GLU A 291 13.34 24.90 -3.60
CA GLU A 291 14.10 23.68 -3.86
C GLU A 291 15.54 23.79 -3.34
N LEU A 292 16.22 24.92 -3.54
CA LEU A 292 17.57 25.15 -3.01
C LEU A 292 17.62 25.23 -1.47
N SER A 293 16.53 25.69 -0.84
CA SER A 293 16.41 25.73 0.62
C SER A 293 16.04 24.37 1.22
N SER A 294 15.71 23.36 0.39
CA SER A 294 15.42 22.03 0.88
C SER A 294 16.72 21.36 1.35
N PRO A 295 16.78 20.81 2.57
CA PRO A 295 18.00 20.20 3.09
C PRO A 295 18.44 19.05 2.20
N ALA A 296 19.75 18.98 1.90
CA ALA A 296 20.34 17.91 1.12
C ALA A 296 19.91 16.56 1.70
N SER A 297 19.18 15.77 0.91
CA SER A 297 18.69 14.49 1.39
C SER A 297 19.78 13.43 1.29
N VAL A 298 19.97 12.68 2.36
CA VAL A 298 20.85 11.50 2.39
C VAL A 298 20.28 10.36 1.53
N ASP A 299 18.98 10.38 1.24
CA ASP A 299 18.32 9.42 0.36
C ASP A 299 18.64 9.73 -1.13
N PRO A 300 19.33 8.82 -1.84
CA PRO A 300 19.69 9.00 -3.24
C PRO A 300 18.49 9.33 -4.16
N TRP A 301 17.29 8.87 -3.79
CA TRP A 301 16.08 9.14 -4.56
C TRP A 301 15.54 10.56 -4.40
N ASN A 302 15.67 11.14 -3.21
CA ASN A 302 15.34 12.55 -3.01
C ASN A 302 16.36 13.45 -3.70
N ALA A 303 17.64 13.06 -3.67
CA ALA A 303 18.70 13.77 -4.40
C ALA A 303 18.44 13.77 -5.92
N LEU A 304 18.12 12.62 -6.51
CA LEU A 304 17.81 12.51 -7.94
C LEU A 304 16.56 13.32 -8.34
N ARG A 305 15.52 13.32 -7.50
CA ARG A 305 14.32 14.16 -7.68
C ARG A 305 14.63 15.64 -7.64
N SER A 306 15.47 16.04 -6.69
CA SER A 306 15.88 17.43 -6.54
C SER A 306 16.67 17.88 -7.78
N ALA A 307 17.57 17.03 -8.27
CA ALA A 307 18.30 17.27 -9.51
C ALA A 307 17.39 17.42 -10.75
N ASP A 308 16.38 16.55 -10.93
CA ASP A 308 15.41 16.69 -12.04
C ASP A 308 14.59 17.99 -11.94
N ARG A 309 14.13 18.35 -10.73
CA ARG A 309 13.41 19.61 -10.50
C ARG A 309 14.27 20.82 -10.80
N LEU A 310 15.51 20.86 -10.29
CA LEU A 310 16.44 21.95 -10.57
C LEU A 310 16.79 22.05 -12.07
N ALA A 311 16.98 20.93 -12.77
CA ALA A 311 17.23 20.93 -14.21
C ALA A 311 16.05 21.52 -15.01
N ARG A 312 14.81 21.17 -14.64
CA ARG A 312 13.59 21.71 -15.25
C ARG A 312 13.41 23.20 -14.98
N LEU A 313 13.63 23.63 -13.73
CA LEU A 313 13.61 25.04 -13.35
C LEU A 313 14.68 25.83 -14.10
N ASN A 314 15.88 25.29 -14.28
CA ASN A 314 16.94 25.95 -15.06
C ASN A 314 16.56 26.10 -16.55
N ALA A 315 15.98 25.07 -17.16
CA ALA A 315 15.47 25.14 -18.53
C ALA A 315 14.35 26.18 -18.68
N GLN A 316 13.45 26.30 -17.69
CA GLN A 316 12.40 27.31 -17.67
C GLN A 316 12.97 28.74 -17.56
N GLY A 317 13.96 28.94 -16.69
CA GLY A 317 14.66 30.23 -16.57
C GLY A 317 15.34 30.63 -17.89
N SER A 318 15.98 29.67 -18.57
CA SER A 318 16.62 29.89 -19.87
C SER A 318 15.59 30.34 -20.93
N ALA A 319 14.45 29.65 -21.02
CA ALA A 319 13.38 30.02 -21.93
C ALA A 319 12.80 31.42 -21.65
N MET A 320 12.61 31.77 -20.37
CA MET A 320 12.16 33.11 -19.95
C MET A 320 13.16 34.20 -20.38
N THR A 321 14.47 33.96 -20.25
CA THR A 321 15.51 34.92 -20.69
C THR A 321 15.60 35.06 -22.20
N ALA A 322 15.27 34.00 -22.96
CA ALA A 322 15.24 34.04 -24.41
C ALA A 322 14.03 34.81 -24.98
N GLY A 323 13.13 35.31 -24.11
CA GLY A 323 11.92 36.01 -24.53
C GLY A 323 10.91 35.09 -25.24
N LEU A 324 11.07 33.77 -25.11
CA LEU A 324 10.07 32.81 -25.53
C LEU A 324 8.90 32.95 -24.56
N ASP A 325 7.75 33.39 -25.07
CA ASP A 325 6.53 33.49 -24.26
C ASP A 325 6.30 32.17 -23.54
N ALA A 326 6.06 32.29 -22.23
CA ALA A 326 6.14 31.23 -21.25
C ALA A 326 5.62 29.91 -21.83
N ILE A 327 6.51 28.91 -21.87
CA ILE A 327 6.17 27.51 -22.11
C ILE A 327 4.85 27.24 -21.38
N ASP A 328 3.80 26.96 -22.16
CA ASP A 328 2.43 26.62 -21.76
C ASP A 328 2.26 26.48 -20.23
N GLU A 329 1.59 27.44 -19.58
CA GLU A 329 1.43 27.51 -18.11
C GLU A 329 0.91 26.18 -17.50
N SER A 330 0.27 25.34 -18.32
CA SER A 330 -0.12 23.97 -17.99
C SER A 330 1.05 23.10 -17.49
N HIS A 331 2.26 23.30 -18.02
CA HIS A 331 3.47 22.59 -17.60
C HIS A 331 4.13 23.16 -16.34
N ALA A 332 3.91 24.44 -16.01
CA ALA A 332 4.45 25.06 -14.80
C ALA A 332 3.70 24.61 -13.54
N MET A 333 2.39 24.38 -13.63
CA MET A 333 1.58 23.90 -12.51
C MET A 333 1.82 22.42 -12.16
N ASP A 334 2.21 21.58 -13.11
CA ASP A 334 2.53 20.17 -12.86
C ASP A 334 3.85 19.97 -12.10
N LEU A 335 4.70 21.01 -12.02
CA LEU A 335 6.03 20.96 -11.37
C LEU A 335 6.00 21.14 -9.84
N ALA A 336 4.92 21.71 -9.29
CA ALA A 336 4.74 21.92 -7.85
C ALA A 336 3.99 20.78 -7.13
N GLY A 337 3.46 19.80 -7.89
CA GLY A 337 2.75 18.66 -7.33
C GLY A 337 3.68 17.64 -6.65
N PRO A 338 3.40 17.16 -5.41
CA PRO A 338 4.23 16.19 -4.69
C PRO A 338 4.33 14.76 -5.30
N GLY A 339 3.93 14.57 -6.56
CA GLY A 339 3.45 13.27 -7.04
C GLY A 339 4.43 12.34 -7.75
N ALA A 340 5.58 12.78 -8.27
CA ALA A 340 6.13 12.03 -9.41
C ALA A 340 6.99 10.78 -9.09
N ILE A 341 7.73 10.70 -7.98
CA ILE A 341 8.77 9.65 -7.82
C ILE A 341 9.00 9.34 -6.34
N ALA A 342 8.46 8.28 -5.74
CA ALA A 342 8.80 7.88 -4.36
C ALA A 342 10.04 6.95 -4.32
N GLY A 343 10.91 7.02 -3.28
CA GLY A 343 12.02 6.06 -3.05
C GLY A 343 11.52 4.67 -2.63
N PRO A 344 12.32 3.59 -2.61
CA PRO A 344 11.86 2.19 -2.59
C PRO A 344 10.98 1.81 -1.39
N ASP A 345 11.38 2.15 -0.16
CA ASP A 345 10.53 1.93 1.03
C ASP A 345 9.25 2.78 0.99
N ARG A 346 9.38 3.99 0.46
CA ARG A 346 8.26 4.91 0.24
C ARG A 346 7.46 4.57 -1.01
N ALA A 347 7.92 3.66 -1.87
CA ALA A 347 7.29 3.19 -3.09
C ALA A 347 6.54 1.90 -2.83
N LEU A 348 6.99 1.06 -1.89
CA LEU A 348 6.12 0.05 -1.28
C LEU A 348 5.02 0.75 -0.48
N LEU A 349 5.39 1.71 0.40
CA LEU A 349 4.40 2.52 1.11
C LEU A 349 3.49 3.25 0.13
N ALA A 350 3.99 3.96 -0.88
CA ALA A 350 3.16 4.64 -1.89
C ALA A 350 2.50 3.68 -2.89
N ALA A 351 2.94 2.45 -3.13
CA ALA A 351 2.13 1.47 -3.85
C ALA A 351 0.97 1.00 -2.96
N THR A 352 1.18 0.98 -1.64
CA THR A 352 0.14 0.70 -0.64
C THR A 352 -0.66 1.92 -0.16
N THR A 353 -0.24 3.15 -0.48
CA THR A 353 -0.86 4.40 0.00
C THR A 353 -1.05 5.45 -1.10
N ALA A 354 -0.60 5.20 -2.34
CA ALA A 354 -1.02 6.00 -3.46
C ALA A 354 -2.54 5.89 -3.52
N PRO A 355 -3.25 7.01 -3.64
CA PRO A 355 -4.66 6.97 -3.94
C PRO A 355 -4.79 6.36 -5.33
N ALA A 356 -4.91 5.03 -5.40
CA ALA A 356 -5.53 4.40 -6.52
C ALA A 356 -6.87 5.13 -6.69
N ARG A 357 -7.09 5.75 -7.85
CA ARG A 357 -8.40 6.34 -8.20
C ARG A 357 -9.53 5.31 -8.12
N ALA A 358 -9.20 4.02 -8.01
CA ALA A 358 -10.13 2.95 -7.69
C ALA A 358 -10.38 2.93 -6.17
N PRO A 359 -11.65 2.90 -5.72
CA PRO A 359 -12.01 2.86 -4.31
C PRO A 359 -11.52 1.55 -3.66
N ASP A 360 -10.35 1.60 -3.00
CA ASP A 360 -9.78 0.51 -2.21
C ASP A 360 -10.77 0.02 -1.15
N GLY A 361 -10.79 -1.28 -0.92
CA GLY A 361 -11.56 -1.92 0.14
C GLY A 361 -13.03 -2.20 -0.21
N ARG A 362 -13.57 -1.73 -1.34
CA ARG A 362 -14.95 -2.08 -1.75
C ARG A 362 -15.08 -3.57 -2.06
N ILE A 363 -14.04 -4.17 -2.64
CA ILE A 363 -14.01 -5.60 -2.94
C ILE A 363 -13.88 -6.37 -1.63
N ALA A 364 -12.98 -5.96 -0.75
CA ALA A 364 -12.82 -6.54 0.58
C ALA A 364 -14.12 -6.51 1.37
N GLU A 365 -14.80 -5.36 1.40
CA GLU A 365 -16.07 -5.18 2.10
C GLU A 365 -17.15 -6.14 1.56
N ARG A 366 -17.41 -6.12 0.25
CA ARG A 366 -18.40 -7.00 -0.38
C ARG A 366 -18.08 -8.46 -0.15
N PHE A 367 -16.81 -8.82 -0.27
CA PHE A 367 -16.33 -10.17 -0.03
C PHE A 367 -16.58 -10.60 1.42
N LEU A 368 -16.23 -9.76 2.40
CA LEU A 368 -16.42 -10.04 3.82
C LEU A 368 -17.90 -10.16 4.19
N LEU A 369 -18.78 -9.35 3.60
CA LEU A 369 -20.24 -9.48 3.75
C LEU A 369 -20.75 -10.80 3.15
N ALA A 370 -20.28 -11.14 1.94
CA ALA A 370 -20.68 -12.36 1.23
C ALA A 370 -20.12 -13.65 1.86
N ARG A 371 -19.09 -13.60 2.71
CA ARG A 371 -18.51 -14.80 3.36
C ARG A 371 -19.50 -15.63 4.18
N ARG A 372 -20.66 -15.08 4.54
CA ARG A 372 -21.75 -15.83 5.19
C ARG A 372 -22.34 -16.90 4.27
N SER A 373 -22.25 -16.72 2.95
CA SER A 373 -22.69 -17.65 1.92
C SER A 373 -21.52 -17.97 0.97
N PRO A 374 -20.98 -19.20 0.98
CA PRO A 374 -19.86 -19.56 0.11
C PRO A 374 -20.12 -19.28 -1.37
N GLY A 375 -21.36 -19.50 -1.83
CA GLY A 375 -21.77 -19.21 -3.21
C GLY A 375 -21.71 -17.72 -3.55
N GLU A 376 -22.26 -16.85 -2.68
CA GLU A 376 -22.20 -15.40 -2.90
C GLU A 376 -20.77 -14.88 -2.86
N ALA A 377 -19.91 -15.43 -1.99
CA ALA A 377 -18.51 -15.06 -1.93
C ALA A 377 -17.77 -15.43 -3.23
N ILE A 378 -18.04 -16.62 -3.79
CA ILE A 378 -17.48 -17.08 -5.07
C ILE A 378 -18.00 -16.21 -6.22
N ASP A 379 -19.30 -15.90 -6.26
CA ASP A 379 -19.87 -15.06 -7.33
C ASP A 379 -19.41 -13.61 -7.23
N THR A 380 -19.16 -13.13 -6.02
CA THR A 380 -18.50 -11.83 -5.79
C THR A 380 -17.09 -11.86 -6.34
N LEU A 381 -16.28 -12.89 -6.03
CA LEU A 381 -14.94 -13.07 -6.61
C LEU A 381 -14.98 -13.12 -8.14
N ARG A 382 -15.88 -13.92 -8.73
CA ARG A 382 -16.03 -14.02 -10.19
C ARG A 382 -16.39 -12.68 -10.84
N ARG A 383 -17.32 -11.92 -10.25
CA ARG A 383 -17.66 -10.57 -10.73
C ARG A 383 -16.48 -9.61 -10.63
N MET A 384 -15.61 -9.79 -9.64
CA MET A 384 -14.40 -9.01 -9.45
C MET A 384 -13.25 -9.45 -10.39
N MET A 385 -13.33 -10.64 -11.01
CA MET A 385 -12.39 -11.09 -12.05
C MET A 385 -12.55 -10.36 -13.38
N ALA A 386 -13.48 -9.40 -13.48
CA ALA A 386 -13.55 -8.54 -14.65
C ALA A 386 -12.23 -7.76 -14.80
N PRO A 387 -11.60 -7.75 -15.99
CA PRO A 387 -10.20 -7.32 -16.20
C PRO A 387 -9.90 -5.84 -15.92
N THR A 388 -10.86 -5.05 -15.43
CA THR A 388 -10.76 -3.59 -15.30
C THR A 388 -10.59 -3.08 -13.87
N HIS A 389 -10.51 -3.93 -12.85
CA HIS A 389 -10.40 -3.47 -11.47
C HIS A 389 -8.96 -3.54 -10.95
N ALA A 390 -8.36 -2.35 -10.77
CA ALA A 390 -7.15 -2.19 -9.98
C ALA A 390 -7.45 -2.57 -8.53
N LEU A 391 -6.70 -3.54 -8.00
CA LEU A 391 -6.86 -4.00 -6.62
C LEU A 391 -6.09 -3.08 -5.70
N GLY A 392 -6.78 -2.52 -4.71
CA GLY A 392 -6.12 -1.84 -3.62
C GLY A 392 -5.57 -2.83 -2.56
N PRO A 393 -4.79 -2.33 -1.58
CA PRO A 393 -4.22 -3.14 -0.51
C PRO A 393 -5.25 -3.92 0.30
N ALA A 394 -6.38 -3.30 0.67
CA ALA A 394 -7.40 -3.97 1.47
C ALA A 394 -8.02 -5.16 0.71
N ASP A 395 -8.18 -5.00 -0.61
CA ASP A 395 -8.69 -6.03 -1.50
C ASP A 395 -7.70 -7.19 -1.65
N CYS A 396 -6.41 -6.88 -1.81
CA CYS A 396 -5.33 -7.86 -1.83
C CYS A 396 -5.28 -8.68 -0.53
N ASP A 397 -5.40 -8.03 0.63
CA ASP A 397 -5.43 -8.69 1.94
C ASP A 397 -6.62 -9.64 2.09
N ALA A 398 -7.81 -9.23 1.64
CA ALA A 398 -9.00 -10.06 1.66
C ALA A 398 -8.82 -11.30 0.78
N LEU A 399 -8.27 -11.12 -0.43
CA LEU A 399 -8.00 -12.19 -1.39
C LEU A 399 -6.94 -13.16 -0.91
N ALA A 400 -5.80 -12.66 -0.43
CA ALA A 400 -4.73 -13.48 0.13
C ALA A 400 -5.26 -14.34 1.30
N SER A 401 -6.02 -13.73 2.21
CA SER A 401 -6.66 -14.44 3.31
C SER A 401 -7.67 -15.49 2.82
N ALA A 402 -8.42 -15.21 1.74
CA ALA A 402 -9.37 -16.14 1.16
C ALA A 402 -8.69 -17.33 0.46
N ALA A 403 -7.60 -17.10 -0.26
CA ALA A 403 -6.85 -18.11 -0.98
C ALA A 403 -6.18 -19.12 -0.04
N LEU A 404 -5.57 -18.61 1.04
CA LEU A 404 -4.81 -19.43 1.98
C LEU A 404 -5.67 -20.05 3.08
N SER A 405 -6.66 -19.29 3.59
CA SER A 405 -7.45 -19.64 4.77
C SER A 405 -8.97 -19.63 4.55
N GLY A 406 -9.44 -19.54 3.30
CA GLY A 406 -10.87 -19.56 2.96
C GLY A 406 -11.60 -20.80 3.49
N ALA A 407 -12.87 -20.61 3.88
CA ALA A 407 -13.65 -21.64 4.58
C ALA A 407 -13.95 -22.87 3.71
N SER A 408 -14.28 -22.68 2.42
CA SER A 408 -14.54 -23.77 1.47
C SER A 408 -13.38 -23.99 0.50
N VAL A 409 -13.25 -25.21 -0.02
CA VAL A 409 -12.24 -25.56 -1.04
C VAL A 409 -12.48 -24.73 -2.31
N GLU A 410 -13.72 -24.63 -2.75
CA GLU A 410 -14.11 -23.86 -3.95
C GLU A 410 -13.72 -22.39 -3.85
N LEU A 411 -13.95 -21.77 -2.70
CA LEU A 411 -13.58 -20.38 -2.45
C LEU A 411 -12.06 -20.19 -2.51
N ARG A 412 -11.29 -21.11 -1.90
CA ARG A 412 -9.82 -21.08 -1.96
C ARG A 412 -9.35 -21.23 -3.40
N THR A 413 -9.92 -22.16 -4.17
CA THR A 413 -9.56 -22.39 -5.56
C THR A 413 -9.88 -21.18 -6.43
N ALA A 414 -11.05 -20.55 -6.25
CA ALA A 414 -11.42 -19.34 -6.98
C ALA A 414 -10.49 -18.17 -6.67
N ALA A 415 -10.20 -17.93 -5.38
CA ALA A 415 -9.28 -16.88 -4.96
C ALA A 415 -7.85 -17.14 -5.46
N ARG A 416 -7.36 -18.38 -5.39
CA ARG A 416 -6.05 -18.77 -5.93
C ARG A 416 -5.94 -18.51 -7.42
N ARG A 417 -6.93 -18.92 -8.20
CA ARG A 417 -6.97 -18.66 -9.65
C ARG A 417 -6.87 -17.16 -9.97
N PHE A 418 -7.50 -16.32 -9.15
CA PHE A 418 -7.41 -14.87 -9.30
C PHE A 418 -6.03 -14.33 -8.94
N ILE A 419 -5.46 -14.78 -7.81
CA ILE A 419 -4.12 -14.38 -7.38
C ILE A 419 -3.04 -14.83 -8.38
N SER A 420 -3.16 -16.01 -8.99
CA SER A 420 -2.22 -16.47 -10.03
C SER A 420 -2.23 -15.60 -11.29
N ALA A 421 -3.26 -14.78 -11.50
CA ALA A 421 -3.29 -13.77 -12.58
C ALA A 421 -2.65 -12.43 -12.16
N GLN A 422 -2.24 -12.29 -10.91
CA GLN A 422 -1.68 -11.08 -10.30
C GLN A 422 -0.20 -11.27 -9.91
N THR A 423 0.54 -12.09 -10.66
CA THR A 423 1.96 -12.44 -10.41
C THR A 423 2.91 -11.24 -10.43
N GLU A 424 2.52 -10.16 -11.12
CA GLU A 424 3.31 -8.93 -11.27
C GLU A 424 2.86 -7.83 -10.29
N ASN A 425 1.87 -8.09 -9.44
CA ASN A 425 1.36 -7.10 -8.50
C ASN A 425 2.12 -7.18 -7.16
N PRO A 426 2.98 -6.20 -6.81
CA PRO A 426 3.76 -6.23 -5.57
C PRO A 426 2.88 -6.14 -4.31
N VAL A 427 1.74 -5.45 -4.38
CA VAL A 427 0.79 -5.33 -3.27
C VAL A 427 0.16 -6.69 -2.95
N MET A 428 -0.15 -7.49 -3.97
CA MET A 428 -0.66 -8.85 -3.79
C MET A 428 0.38 -9.78 -3.12
N LEU A 429 1.64 -9.72 -3.54
CA LEU A 429 2.71 -10.51 -2.91
C LEU A 429 2.93 -10.12 -1.44
N HIS A 430 2.87 -8.82 -1.14
CA HIS A 430 2.94 -8.34 0.23
C HIS A 430 1.76 -8.83 1.08
N ALA A 431 0.53 -8.79 0.55
CA ALA A 431 -0.66 -9.30 1.23
C ALA A 431 -0.55 -10.82 1.54
N LEU A 432 -0.01 -11.61 0.60
CA LEU A 432 0.28 -13.03 0.82
C LEU A 432 1.32 -13.25 1.93
N LEU A 433 2.36 -12.42 1.97
CA LEU A 433 3.40 -12.48 3.00
C LEU A 433 2.83 -12.21 4.41
N GLU A 434 1.95 -11.22 4.55
CA GLU A 434 1.27 -10.90 5.82
C GLU A 434 0.26 -11.98 6.22
N ALA A 435 -0.41 -12.62 5.26
CA ALA A 435 -1.39 -13.68 5.52
C ALA A 435 -0.76 -15.04 5.88
N LEU A 436 0.49 -15.28 5.48
CA LEU A 436 1.20 -16.57 5.62
C LEU A 436 1.22 -17.16 7.04
N PRO A 437 1.48 -16.39 8.13
CA PRO A 437 1.58 -16.94 9.48
C PRO A 437 0.29 -17.60 9.99
N GLY A 438 -0.87 -17.23 9.43
CA GLY A 438 -2.17 -17.79 9.79
C GLY A 438 -2.55 -19.04 9.00
N VAL A 439 -1.68 -19.51 8.10
CA VAL A 439 -1.99 -20.60 7.17
C VAL A 439 -1.66 -21.94 7.84
N GLY A 440 -2.68 -22.80 7.95
CA GLY A 440 -2.45 -24.18 8.35
C GLY A 440 -1.60 -24.93 7.31
N ALA A 441 -0.88 -25.97 7.72
CA ALA A 441 -0.01 -26.77 6.87
C ALA A 441 -0.80 -27.45 5.71
N ARG A 442 -0.93 -26.77 4.58
CA ARG A 442 -1.72 -27.16 3.40
C ARG A 442 -0.87 -27.15 2.15
N ASP A 443 -0.77 -28.27 1.45
CA ASP A 443 0.10 -28.42 0.29
C ASP A 443 -0.19 -27.38 -0.80
N GLU A 444 -1.46 -26.96 -0.91
CA GLU A 444 -1.89 -25.99 -1.90
C GLU A 444 -1.28 -24.59 -1.70
N ALA A 445 -0.91 -24.23 -0.48
CA ALA A 445 -0.23 -22.95 -0.23
C ALA A 445 1.17 -22.96 -0.85
N SER A 446 1.91 -24.08 -0.74
CA SER A 446 3.24 -24.23 -1.35
C SER A 446 3.17 -24.20 -2.87
N VAL A 447 2.14 -24.81 -3.46
CA VAL A 447 1.90 -24.78 -4.91
C VAL A 447 1.65 -23.34 -5.37
N LEU A 448 0.71 -22.62 -4.72
CA LEU A 448 0.42 -21.23 -5.07
C LEU A 448 1.66 -20.34 -4.97
N ILE A 449 2.41 -20.43 -3.86
CA ILE A 449 3.62 -19.60 -3.68
C ILE A 449 4.66 -19.97 -4.72
N GLY A 450 4.80 -21.26 -5.05
CA GLY A 450 5.73 -21.69 -6.08
C GLY A 450 5.37 -21.20 -7.48
N GLU A 451 4.08 -21.18 -7.82
CA GLU A 451 3.57 -20.58 -9.07
C GLU A 451 3.87 -19.08 -9.13
N LEU A 452 3.60 -18.34 -8.04
CA LEU A 452 3.78 -16.88 -8.01
C LEU A 452 5.25 -16.44 -8.03
N THR A 453 6.12 -17.23 -7.41
CA THR A 453 7.55 -16.91 -7.26
C THR A 453 8.43 -17.57 -8.30
N GLY A 454 7.90 -18.53 -9.08
CA GLY A 454 8.68 -19.38 -9.98
C GLY A 454 9.66 -20.32 -9.27
N ARG A 455 9.57 -20.45 -7.94
CA ARG A 455 10.49 -21.23 -7.10
C ARG A 455 9.79 -22.44 -6.51
N ARG A 456 10.51 -23.55 -6.31
CA ARG A 456 9.95 -24.68 -5.58
C ARG A 456 9.98 -24.39 -4.09
N VAL A 457 8.81 -24.33 -3.47
CA VAL A 457 8.65 -24.26 -2.01
C VAL A 457 8.46 -25.68 -1.49
N PRO A 458 9.11 -26.08 -0.37
CA PRO A 458 8.95 -27.41 0.21
C PRO A 458 7.50 -27.65 0.66
N ARG A 459 7.19 -28.87 1.09
CA ARG A 459 5.85 -29.16 1.62
C ARG A 459 5.65 -28.49 2.99
N PRO A 460 4.43 -28.09 3.38
CA PRO A 460 4.15 -27.44 4.65
C PRO A 460 4.42 -28.27 5.89
N SER A 461 4.51 -29.60 5.74
CA SER A 461 4.92 -30.52 6.81
C SER A 461 6.42 -30.42 7.14
N SER A 462 7.23 -29.80 6.27
CA SER A 462 8.66 -29.68 6.48
C SER A 462 8.97 -28.57 7.51
N PRO A 463 9.89 -28.81 8.46
CA PRO A 463 10.18 -27.86 9.55
C PRO A 463 10.75 -26.51 9.07
N GLY A 464 11.21 -26.39 7.82
CA GLY A 464 11.69 -25.14 7.21
C GLY A 464 10.68 -24.41 6.33
N TRP A 465 9.48 -24.96 6.13
CA TRP A 465 8.56 -24.48 5.11
C TRP A 465 8.23 -22.99 5.19
N MET A 466 7.89 -22.51 6.40
CA MET A 466 7.49 -21.12 6.61
C MET A 466 8.62 -20.15 6.25
N ALA A 467 9.87 -20.48 6.61
CA ALA A 467 11.02 -19.64 6.32
C ALA A 467 11.30 -19.58 4.82
N GLU A 468 11.27 -20.73 4.14
CA GLU A 468 11.50 -20.82 2.69
C GLU A 468 10.38 -20.15 1.88
N ALA A 469 9.12 -20.34 2.28
CA ALA A 469 7.96 -19.69 1.66
C ALA A 469 8.04 -18.16 1.76
N ARG A 470 8.35 -17.62 2.95
CA ARG A 470 8.54 -16.17 3.15
C ARG A 470 9.73 -15.65 2.35
N GLY A 471 10.85 -16.38 2.35
CA GLY A 471 12.03 -16.02 1.57
C GLY A 471 11.76 -15.97 0.06
N ALA A 472 10.96 -16.90 -0.47
CA ALA A 472 10.56 -16.91 -1.87
C ALA A 472 9.68 -15.69 -2.23
N LEU A 473 8.67 -15.38 -1.42
CA LEU A 473 7.81 -14.21 -1.62
C LEU A 473 8.57 -12.89 -1.52
N LEU A 474 9.44 -12.75 -0.52
CA LEU A 474 10.28 -11.55 -0.35
C LEU A 474 11.23 -11.36 -1.53
N ALA A 475 11.91 -12.43 -1.99
CA ALA A 475 12.80 -12.35 -3.14
C ALA A 475 12.05 -11.89 -4.39
N ARG A 476 10.86 -12.43 -4.65
CA ARG A 476 10.03 -12.01 -5.79
C ARG A 476 9.52 -10.57 -5.66
N LEU A 477 9.11 -10.17 -4.46
CA LEU A 477 8.71 -8.79 -4.19
C LEU A 477 9.87 -7.81 -4.45
N SER A 478 11.07 -8.12 -3.95
CA SER A 478 12.27 -7.31 -4.20
C SER A 478 12.64 -7.25 -5.68
N GLU A 479 12.44 -8.34 -6.43
CA GLU A 479 12.65 -8.36 -7.89
C GLU A 479 11.68 -7.40 -8.61
N LEU A 480 10.39 -7.44 -8.28
CA LEU A 480 9.38 -6.55 -8.87
C LEU A 480 9.64 -5.08 -8.51
N LEU A 481 9.92 -4.80 -7.23
CA LEU A 481 10.25 -3.44 -6.79
C LEU A 481 11.55 -2.94 -7.42
N GLY A 482 12.53 -3.82 -7.60
CA GLY A 482 13.79 -3.50 -8.28
C GLY A 482 13.59 -3.18 -9.75
N ALA A 483 12.75 -3.94 -10.46
CA ALA A 483 12.39 -3.68 -11.85
C ALA A 483 11.65 -2.34 -11.99
N GLU A 484 10.65 -2.08 -11.14
CA GLU A 484 9.91 -0.82 -11.13
C GLU A 484 10.82 0.38 -10.80
N SER A 485 11.74 0.19 -9.85
CA SER A 485 12.75 1.19 -9.50
C SER A 485 13.62 1.53 -10.69
N ARG A 486 14.04 0.54 -11.47
CA ARG A 486 14.90 0.72 -12.64
C ARG A 486 14.18 1.47 -13.75
N GLU A 487 12.96 1.07 -14.10
CA GLU A 487 12.12 1.81 -15.06
C GLU A 487 11.84 3.24 -14.61
N ARG A 488 11.71 3.46 -13.30
CA ARG A 488 11.54 4.79 -12.72
C ARG A 488 12.82 5.61 -12.83
N ILE A 489 14.00 5.04 -12.58
CA ILE A 489 15.30 5.68 -12.82
C ILE A 489 15.45 6.03 -14.30
N ASP A 490 15.14 5.10 -15.20
CA ASP A 490 15.26 5.30 -16.66
C ASP A 490 14.32 6.42 -17.15
N ARG A 491 13.10 6.50 -16.60
CA ARG A 491 12.18 7.62 -16.86
C ARG A 491 12.73 8.96 -16.40
N VAL A 492 13.37 9.02 -15.23
CA VAL A 492 14.01 10.23 -14.71
C VAL A 492 15.22 10.60 -15.55
N ALA A 493 16.05 9.63 -15.93
CA ALA A 493 17.20 9.83 -16.81
C ALA A 493 16.75 10.36 -18.19
N ALA A 494 15.69 9.81 -18.77
CA ALA A 494 15.12 10.28 -20.04
C ALA A 494 14.53 11.70 -19.91
N SER A 495 13.88 12.02 -18.78
CA SER A 495 13.39 13.36 -18.45
C SER A 495 14.53 14.38 -18.37
N LEU A 496 15.61 14.03 -17.66
CA LEU A 496 16.81 14.84 -17.56
C LEU A 496 17.43 15.05 -18.94
N GLN A 497 17.68 13.98 -19.70
CA GLN A 497 18.25 14.07 -21.05
C GLN A 497 17.42 14.98 -21.97
N LYS A 498 16.08 14.89 -21.91
CA LYS A 498 15.18 15.79 -22.67
C LYS A 498 15.36 17.26 -22.26
N SER A 499 15.51 17.53 -20.97
CA SER A 499 15.70 18.88 -20.44
C SER A 499 17.04 19.48 -20.88
N TRP A 500 18.12 18.68 -20.84
CA TRP A 500 19.45 19.10 -21.29
C TRP A 500 19.52 19.30 -22.81
N THR A 501 18.86 18.45 -23.59
CA THR A 501 18.81 18.59 -25.06
C THR A 501 18.09 19.88 -25.46
N ARG A 502 17.03 20.25 -24.75
CA ARG A 502 16.33 21.53 -24.95
C ARG A 502 17.26 22.72 -24.68
N GLN A 503 17.98 22.69 -23.56
CA GLN A 503 18.91 23.75 -23.19
C GLN A 503 20.07 23.90 -24.19
N ALA A 504 20.62 22.77 -24.66
CA ALA A 504 21.68 22.79 -25.67
C ALA A 504 21.20 23.28 -27.04
N GLY A 505 19.96 22.95 -27.42
CA GLY A 505 19.34 23.44 -28.65
C GLY A 505 19.07 24.95 -28.64
N GLU A 506 18.65 25.50 -27.49
CA GLU A 506 18.48 26.94 -27.30
C GLU A 506 19.82 27.69 -27.36
N ALA A 507 20.87 27.16 -26.73
CA ALA A 507 22.20 27.76 -26.75
C ALA A 507 22.85 27.74 -28.15
N ALA A 508 22.49 26.79 -29.00
CA ALA A 508 23.01 26.65 -30.35
C ALA A 508 22.25 27.46 -31.41
N ALA A 509 21.11 28.07 -31.07
CA ALA A 509 20.41 28.96 -31.99
C ALA A 509 21.32 30.19 -32.25
N PRO A 510 21.81 30.41 -33.48
CA PRO A 510 22.68 31.53 -33.78
C PRO A 510 21.92 32.81 -33.43
N ALA A 511 22.51 33.63 -32.56
CA ALA A 511 21.95 34.92 -32.20
C ALA A 511 21.50 35.63 -33.48
N PRO A 512 20.24 36.11 -33.56
CA PRO A 512 19.75 36.77 -34.76
C PRO A 512 20.75 37.87 -35.07
N SER A 513 21.52 37.66 -36.14
CA SER A 513 22.54 38.61 -36.54
C SER A 513 21.81 39.92 -36.70
N ALA A 514 22.21 40.93 -35.92
CA ALA A 514 21.66 42.27 -35.99
C ALA A 514 22.07 42.87 -37.35
N THR A 515 21.51 42.32 -38.42
CA THR A 515 21.65 42.84 -39.77
C THR A 515 20.73 44.02 -39.89
N GLY A 516 21.33 45.20 -39.68
CA GLY A 516 21.02 46.38 -40.47
C GLY A 516 19.71 47.07 -40.14
N SER A 517 19.75 47.94 -39.13
CA SER A 517 18.94 49.15 -39.11
C SER A 517 19.84 50.38 -39.27
N ASP A 518 20.67 50.37 -40.31
CA ASP A 518 21.13 51.62 -40.94
C ASP A 518 19.99 52.12 -41.84
N ALA A 519 19.02 52.79 -41.23
CA ALA A 519 18.08 53.65 -41.93
C ALA A 519 18.47 55.10 -41.66
N ASP A 520 19.33 55.57 -42.56
CA ASP A 520 19.69 56.95 -42.87
C ASP A 520 18.51 57.95 -42.73
N PRO A 521 18.59 58.95 -41.84
CA PRO A 521 17.61 60.03 -41.78
C PRO A 521 18.13 61.27 -42.53
N ALA A 522 18.29 61.20 -43.85
CA ALA A 522 18.61 62.39 -44.65
C ALA A 522 18.19 62.31 -46.13
N ALA A 523 16.88 62.38 -46.44
CA ALA A 523 16.43 62.94 -47.72
C ALA A 523 14.93 63.31 -47.74
N ARG A 524 14.69 64.63 -47.92
CA ARG A 524 13.49 65.37 -48.36
C ARG A 524 12.49 65.83 -47.30
#